data_AF-A0A2E9QL06-F1
#
_entry.id   AF-A0A2E9QL06-F1
#
_cell.length_a   1.000
_cell.length_b   1.000
_cell.length_c   1.000
_cell.angle_alpha   90.00
_cell.angle_beta   90.00
_cell.angle_gamma   90.00
#
_symmetry.space_group_name_H-M   'P 1'
#
loop_
_entity.id
_entity.type
_entity.pdbx_description
1 polymer ?
#
loop_
_entity_poly.entity_id
_entity_poly.type
_entity_poly.pdbx_seq_one_letter_code
_entity_poly.pdbx_strand_id
1 'polypeptide(L)'
;MSKKNIKLIVTGKLEEKGLSDALALLFPNANFLPPQYVDGFTSNPIRFPFQQNSRVHKVAKALVAAVFPERHSSRPISADMAILVEDIELDHMDTPEDITRLLHDAVRYVLFDEAESSMNQRKMDERIRRVREQCSFHLLSPMMESYFFASFSALAAAGVQMSFPPSEGLRPFDPPRVPMICPQHPDLESFQVIPSEGTVEQPAYAERMFAQDLARRDSQPFSLEFHPKKYLEYLCNPQKKRKSKYKETKAGVKALRHLTQNNWQQLLGAGLSLPYLGAMLEDIADCMGVQSPYHEKVAPLTGVYDGDTRDRILRNI
;
A
#
# COMPACT_ATOMS: atom_id res chain seq x y z
N MET A 1 -18.02 23.35 -4.90
CA MET A 1 -17.19 22.67 -5.92
C MET A 1 -17.78 21.30 -6.17
N SER A 2 -17.78 20.80 -7.42
CA SER A 2 -18.21 19.42 -7.69
C SER A 2 -17.24 18.46 -7.00
N LYS A 3 -17.76 17.38 -6.39
CA LYS A 3 -16.90 16.30 -5.90
C LYS A 3 -16.13 15.69 -7.08
N LYS A 4 -14.87 15.32 -6.84
CA LYS A 4 -14.01 14.62 -7.80
C LYS A 4 -14.16 13.11 -7.61
N ASN A 5 -14.35 12.37 -8.69
CA ASN A 5 -14.44 10.92 -8.64
C ASN A 5 -13.04 10.30 -8.60
N ILE A 6 -12.72 9.59 -7.52
CA ILE A 6 -11.44 8.89 -7.37
C ILE A 6 -11.69 7.39 -7.43
N LYS A 7 -10.96 6.67 -8.28
CA LYS A 7 -11.03 5.22 -8.42
C LYS A 7 -9.75 4.59 -7.89
N LEU A 8 -9.88 3.70 -6.90
CA LEU A 8 -8.75 2.87 -6.47
C LEU A 8 -8.73 1.57 -7.27
N ILE A 9 -7.59 1.25 -7.87
CA ILE A 9 -7.23 -0.07 -8.38
C ILE A 9 -6.29 -0.66 -7.34
N VAL A 10 -6.68 -1.75 -6.69
CA VAL A 10 -5.96 -2.28 -5.53
C VAL A 10 -5.68 -3.76 -5.69
N THR A 11 -4.60 -4.22 -5.08
CA THR A 11 -4.11 -5.59 -5.26
C THR A 11 -4.24 -6.49 -4.05
N GLY A 12 -4.39 -5.90 -2.86
CA GLY A 12 -4.72 -6.60 -1.63
C GLY A 12 -6.20 -6.51 -1.26
N LYS A 13 -6.64 -7.43 -0.38
CA LYS A 13 -8.05 -7.57 0.01
C LYS A 13 -8.42 -6.66 1.17
N LEU A 14 -7.44 -6.23 1.95
CA LEU A 14 -7.59 -5.17 2.95
C LEU A 14 -7.97 -3.84 2.28
N GLU A 15 -7.21 -3.45 1.26
CA GLU A 15 -7.30 -2.18 0.54
C GLU A 15 -8.63 -2.09 -0.18
N GLU A 16 -9.04 -3.17 -0.86
CA GLU A 16 -10.36 -3.31 -1.52
C GLU A 16 -11.51 -2.97 -0.57
N LYS A 17 -11.38 -3.36 0.70
CA LYS A 17 -12.47 -3.30 1.68
C LYS A 17 -12.43 -2.09 2.59
N GLY A 18 -11.29 -1.42 2.73
CA GLY A 18 -11.11 -0.40 3.76
C GLY A 18 -10.36 0.86 3.34
N LEU A 19 -9.59 0.85 2.25
CA LEU A 19 -8.75 2.00 1.91
C LEU A 19 -9.56 3.20 1.42
N SER A 20 -10.62 2.98 0.64
CA SER A 20 -11.51 4.07 0.21
C SER A 20 -12.21 4.74 1.40
N ASP A 21 -12.75 3.96 2.34
CA ASP A 21 -13.33 4.45 3.59
C ASP A 21 -12.31 5.27 4.40
N ALA A 22 -11.06 4.78 4.45
CA ALA A 22 -9.96 5.40 5.16
C ALA A 22 -9.58 6.77 4.59
N LEU A 23 -9.44 6.85 3.26
CA LEU A 23 -9.07 8.07 2.54
C LEU A 23 -10.22 9.09 2.48
N ALA A 24 -11.47 8.64 2.44
CA ALA A 24 -12.64 9.53 2.44
C ALA A 24 -12.72 10.43 3.69
N LEU A 25 -12.11 10.01 4.80
CA LEU A 25 -12.00 10.82 6.01
C LEU A 25 -10.99 11.96 5.88
N LEU A 26 -9.90 11.75 5.13
CA LEU A 26 -8.90 12.78 4.83
C LEU A 26 -9.36 13.73 3.73
N PHE A 27 -10.10 13.21 2.75
CA PHE A 27 -10.57 13.94 1.58
C PHE A 27 -12.09 13.91 1.48
N PRO A 28 -12.83 14.61 2.38
CA PRO A 28 -14.30 14.54 2.45
C PRO A 28 -15.02 15.07 1.19
N ASN A 29 -14.30 15.85 0.38
CA ASN A 29 -14.77 16.39 -0.90
C ASN A 29 -14.54 15.44 -2.08
N ALA A 30 -13.78 14.35 -1.90
CA ALA A 30 -13.64 13.31 -2.90
C ALA A 30 -14.87 12.39 -2.89
N ASN A 31 -15.19 11.85 -4.06
CA ASN A 31 -16.13 10.75 -4.22
C ASN A 31 -15.33 9.50 -4.59
N PHE A 32 -14.96 8.70 -3.60
CA PHE A 32 -14.29 7.43 -3.84
C PHE A 32 -15.28 6.43 -4.45
N LEU A 33 -15.07 6.10 -5.72
CA LEU A 33 -15.81 5.04 -6.40
C LEU A 33 -15.47 3.68 -5.77
N PRO A 34 -16.36 2.67 -5.87
CA PRO A 34 -16.06 1.33 -5.37
C PRO A 34 -14.69 0.84 -5.90
N PRO A 35 -13.76 0.40 -5.05
CA PRO A 35 -12.45 -0.08 -5.50
C PRO A 35 -12.57 -1.21 -6.53
N GLN A 36 -11.58 -1.34 -7.40
CA GLN A 36 -11.45 -2.50 -8.28
C GLN A 36 -10.26 -3.34 -7.83
N TYR A 37 -10.55 -4.57 -7.43
CA TYR A 37 -9.52 -5.56 -7.12
C TYR A 37 -8.93 -6.16 -8.39
N VAL A 38 -7.60 -6.26 -8.44
CA VAL A 38 -6.85 -6.99 -9.47
C VAL A 38 -5.71 -7.74 -8.80
N ASP A 39 -5.41 -8.98 -9.19
CA ASP A 39 -4.33 -9.73 -8.55
C ASP A 39 -2.97 -9.00 -8.66
N GLY A 40 -2.30 -8.80 -7.52
CA GLY A 40 -1.01 -8.11 -7.45
C GLY A 40 0.12 -8.83 -8.18
N PHE A 41 1.07 -8.05 -8.67
CA PHE A 41 2.19 -8.52 -9.49
C PHE A 41 3.53 -8.58 -8.74
N THR A 42 3.62 -7.99 -7.55
CA THR A 42 4.81 -8.05 -6.68
C THR A 42 4.93 -9.37 -5.91
N SER A 43 3.83 -10.13 -5.76
CA SER A 43 3.84 -11.45 -5.10
C SER A 43 4.57 -12.57 -5.86
N ASN A 44 5.16 -12.27 -7.04
CA ASN A 44 6.03 -13.16 -7.80
C ASN A 44 7.31 -12.43 -8.18
N PRO A 45 8.38 -13.15 -8.57
CA PRO A 45 9.56 -12.53 -9.14
C PRO A 45 9.22 -11.61 -10.31
N ILE A 46 9.75 -10.39 -10.29
CA ILE A 46 9.65 -9.44 -11.39
C ILE A 46 10.43 -10.01 -12.57
N ARG A 47 9.82 -10.00 -13.76
CA ARG A 47 10.42 -10.54 -14.98
C ARG A 47 10.43 -9.48 -16.07
N PHE A 48 11.60 -9.29 -16.66
CA PHE A 48 11.80 -8.47 -17.85
C PHE A 48 12.16 -9.35 -19.06
N PRO A 49 11.77 -8.96 -20.30
CA PRO A 49 10.88 -7.83 -20.60
C PRO A 49 9.44 -8.09 -20.13
N PHE A 50 8.63 -7.02 -20.10
CA PHE A 50 7.19 -7.12 -19.85
C PHE A 50 6.53 -8.20 -20.73
N GLN A 51 5.60 -8.96 -20.13
CA GLN A 51 4.88 -10.04 -20.81
C GLN A 51 3.38 -9.73 -20.90
N GLN A 52 2.80 -9.91 -22.09
CA GLN A 52 1.35 -9.83 -22.28
C GLN A 52 0.63 -10.87 -21.43
N ASN A 53 -0.60 -10.56 -21.05
CA ASN A 53 -1.49 -11.36 -20.20
C ASN A 53 -0.93 -11.69 -18.79
N SER A 54 0.19 -11.10 -18.40
CA SER A 54 0.73 -11.11 -17.03
C SER A 54 -0.20 -10.36 -16.05
N ARG A 55 0.08 -10.46 -14.75
CA ARG A 55 -0.67 -9.72 -13.72
C ARG A 55 -0.50 -8.21 -13.87
N VAL A 56 0.72 -7.73 -14.09
CA VAL A 56 1.00 -6.30 -14.35
C VAL A 56 0.26 -5.80 -15.60
N HIS A 57 0.11 -6.63 -16.64
CA HIS A 57 -0.69 -6.27 -17.81
C HIS A 57 -2.17 -6.02 -17.45
N LYS A 58 -2.77 -6.92 -16.65
CA LYS A 58 -4.17 -6.78 -16.21
C LYS A 58 -4.37 -5.55 -15.34
N VAL A 59 -3.40 -5.25 -14.49
CA VAL A 59 -3.38 -4.04 -13.65
C VAL A 59 -3.28 -2.78 -14.49
N ALA A 60 -2.35 -2.71 -15.44
CA ALA A 60 -2.21 -1.58 -16.37
C ALA A 60 -3.49 -1.33 -17.18
N LYS A 61 -4.14 -2.39 -17.66
CA LYS A 61 -5.46 -2.31 -18.33
C LYS A 61 -6.52 -1.68 -17.44
N ALA A 62 -6.63 -2.15 -16.20
CA ALA A 62 -7.60 -1.65 -15.24
C ALA A 62 -7.38 -0.15 -14.94
N LEU A 63 -6.12 0.26 -14.79
CA LEU A 63 -5.74 1.65 -14.55
C LEU A 63 -6.13 2.56 -15.73
N VAL A 64 -5.77 2.18 -16.96
CA VAL A 64 -6.10 2.97 -18.16
C VAL A 64 -7.62 3.03 -18.40
N ALA A 65 -8.33 1.91 -18.21
CA ALA A 65 -9.77 1.85 -18.39
C ALA A 65 -10.56 2.71 -17.37
N ALA A 66 -9.99 3.00 -16.21
CA ALA A 66 -10.64 3.79 -15.17
C ALA A 66 -10.82 5.27 -15.54
N VAL A 67 -9.89 5.85 -16.32
CA VAL A 67 -9.92 7.26 -16.79
C VAL A 67 -10.35 7.39 -18.26
N PHE A 68 -10.30 6.27 -18.98
CA PHE A 68 -10.71 6.17 -20.38
C PHE A 68 -11.57 4.92 -20.61
N PRO A 69 -12.81 4.90 -20.10
CA PRO A 69 -13.66 3.72 -20.21
C PRO A 69 -14.17 3.53 -21.65
N GLU A 70 -14.24 2.27 -22.07
CA GLU A 70 -14.82 1.90 -23.36
C GLU A 70 -16.32 2.23 -23.44
N ARG A 71 -16.77 2.58 -24.65
CA ARG A 71 -18.14 3.07 -24.92
C ARG A 71 -19.25 2.04 -24.66
N HIS A 72 -18.93 0.79 -24.36
CA HIS A 72 -19.91 -0.30 -24.24
C HIS A 72 -20.61 -0.40 -22.88
N SER A 73 -20.24 0.41 -21.89
CA SER A 73 -20.98 0.48 -20.63
C SER A 73 -22.10 1.52 -20.71
N SER A 74 -23.30 1.16 -20.21
CA SER A 74 -24.52 1.97 -20.30
C SER A 74 -24.47 3.31 -19.55
N ARG A 75 -23.43 3.54 -18.74
CA ARG A 75 -22.99 4.83 -18.19
C ARG A 75 -21.56 4.66 -17.63
N PRO A 76 -20.52 4.91 -18.43
CA PRO A 76 -19.15 4.84 -17.92
C PRO A 76 -18.93 6.04 -17.00
N ILE A 77 -18.80 5.80 -15.69
CA ILE A 77 -18.31 6.85 -14.78
C ILE A 77 -16.80 6.89 -14.96
N SER A 78 -16.31 7.85 -15.73
CA SER A 78 -14.89 8.18 -15.79
C SER A 78 -14.47 8.71 -14.42
N ALA A 79 -13.38 8.16 -13.88
CA ALA A 79 -12.74 8.78 -12.73
C ALA A 79 -12.10 10.12 -13.14
N ASP A 80 -12.09 11.10 -12.24
CA ASP A 80 -11.24 12.28 -12.34
C ASP A 80 -9.78 11.92 -12.03
N MET A 81 -9.59 10.88 -11.20
CA MET A 81 -8.29 10.27 -10.90
C MET A 81 -8.43 8.77 -10.65
N ALA A 82 -7.53 7.98 -11.21
CA ALA A 82 -7.36 6.56 -10.91
C ALA A 82 -6.02 6.32 -10.23
N ILE A 83 -6.04 5.59 -9.13
CA ILE A 83 -4.86 5.34 -8.30
C ILE A 83 -4.67 3.84 -8.21
N LEU A 84 -3.55 3.36 -8.72
CA LEU A 84 -3.10 1.99 -8.49
C LEU A 84 -2.32 1.92 -7.18
N VAL A 85 -2.69 0.98 -6.32
CA VAL A 85 -2.03 0.71 -5.04
C VAL A 85 -1.56 -0.75 -5.03
N GLU A 86 -0.27 -0.96 -4.78
CA GLU A 86 0.38 -2.27 -4.71
C GLU A 86 1.31 -2.34 -3.49
N ASP A 87 1.35 -3.49 -2.80
CA ASP A 87 2.28 -3.71 -1.69
C ASP A 87 3.69 -4.05 -2.22
N ILE A 88 4.73 -3.56 -1.55
CA ILE A 88 6.11 -3.99 -1.79
C ILE A 88 6.38 -5.27 -1.00
N GLU A 89 6.21 -6.40 -1.69
CA GLU A 89 6.64 -7.68 -1.14
C GLU A 89 8.14 -7.66 -0.81
N LEU A 90 8.53 -8.35 0.26
CA LEU A 90 9.87 -8.24 0.83
C LEU A 90 11.00 -8.57 -0.16
N ASP A 91 10.73 -9.46 -1.11
CA ASP A 91 11.65 -9.85 -2.18
C ASP A 91 12.06 -8.66 -3.08
N HIS A 92 11.32 -7.54 -3.06
CA HIS A 92 11.53 -6.37 -3.92
C HIS A 92 11.78 -5.06 -3.14
N MET A 93 11.99 -5.14 -1.82
CA MET A 93 12.20 -3.95 -0.98
C MET A 93 13.43 -3.13 -1.38
N ASP A 94 14.45 -3.78 -1.92
CA ASP A 94 15.68 -3.14 -2.39
C ASP A 94 15.61 -2.72 -3.87
N THR A 95 14.54 -3.09 -4.58
CA THR A 95 14.36 -2.82 -6.02
C THR A 95 12.96 -2.28 -6.38
N PRO A 96 12.40 -1.30 -5.64
CA PRO A 96 11.09 -0.72 -5.96
C PRO A 96 11.04 -0.11 -7.38
N GLU A 97 12.16 0.39 -7.91
CA GLU A 97 12.28 0.92 -9.26
C GLU A 97 11.99 -0.12 -10.36
N ASP A 98 12.23 -1.41 -10.08
CA ASP A 98 11.91 -2.48 -11.02
C ASP A 98 10.40 -2.72 -11.11
N ILE A 99 9.68 -2.61 -9.99
CA ILE A 99 8.21 -2.70 -9.95
C ILE A 99 7.62 -1.58 -10.81
N THR A 100 8.09 -0.37 -10.53
CA THR A 100 7.75 0.87 -11.21
C THR A 100 8.02 0.79 -12.72
N ARG A 101 9.22 0.37 -13.12
CA ARG A 101 9.60 0.21 -14.53
C ARG A 101 8.73 -0.82 -15.25
N LEU A 102 8.46 -1.96 -14.61
CA LEU A 102 7.62 -3.00 -15.19
C LEU A 102 6.18 -2.51 -15.42
N LEU A 103 5.63 -1.73 -14.49
CA LEU A 103 4.31 -1.12 -14.67
C LEU A 103 4.34 -0.08 -15.79
N HIS A 104 5.37 0.77 -15.85
CA HIS A 104 5.54 1.75 -16.91
C HIS A 104 5.48 1.09 -18.29
N ASP A 105 6.26 0.03 -18.50
CA ASP A 105 6.29 -0.74 -19.75
C ASP A 105 4.91 -1.35 -20.08
N ALA A 106 4.20 -1.85 -19.07
CA ALA A 106 2.86 -2.40 -19.25
C ALA A 106 1.82 -1.34 -19.63
N VAL A 107 1.84 -0.15 -19.01
CA VAL A 107 0.94 0.95 -19.36
C VAL A 107 1.25 1.48 -20.75
N ARG A 108 2.53 1.59 -21.09
CA ARG A 108 2.98 1.98 -22.43
C ARG A 108 2.47 1.00 -23.48
N TYR A 109 2.60 -0.31 -23.24
CA TYR A 109 2.03 -1.33 -24.11
C TYR A 109 0.50 -1.18 -24.29
N VAL A 110 -0.25 -0.98 -23.21
CA VAL A 110 -1.71 -0.79 -23.25
C VAL A 110 -2.11 0.48 -24.02
N LEU A 111 -1.30 1.53 -23.95
CA LEU A 111 -1.54 2.80 -24.62
C LEU A 111 -1.22 2.77 -26.12
N PHE A 112 -0.11 2.15 -26.51
CA PHE A 112 0.41 2.26 -27.88
C PHE A 112 0.22 1.00 -28.72
N ASP A 113 0.40 -0.19 -28.12
CA ASP A 113 0.46 -1.44 -28.86
C ASP A 113 -0.88 -2.19 -28.85
N GLU A 114 -1.66 -2.07 -27.77
CA GLU A 114 -2.99 -2.67 -27.67
C GLU A 114 -4.12 -1.73 -28.08
N ALA A 115 -3.86 -0.43 -28.17
CA ALA A 115 -4.86 0.51 -28.66
C ALA A 115 -5.36 0.10 -30.05
N GLU A 116 -6.68 0.20 -30.26
CA GLU A 116 -7.29 -0.13 -31.55
C GLU A 116 -6.57 0.58 -32.69
N SER A 117 -6.15 -0.19 -33.71
CA SER A 117 -5.47 0.33 -34.90
C SER A 117 -6.31 1.36 -35.70
N SER A 118 -7.57 1.56 -35.31
CA SER A 118 -8.51 2.54 -35.87
C SER A 118 -8.51 3.89 -35.12
N MET A 119 -7.76 4.04 -34.02
CA MET A 119 -7.74 5.25 -33.23
C MET A 119 -6.94 6.35 -33.93
N ASN A 120 -7.57 7.50 -34.19
CA ASN A 120 -6.87 8.65 -34.77
C ASN A 120 -5.92 9.30 -33.75
N GLN A 121 -4.92 10.05 -34.26
CA GLN A 121 -3.88 10.67 -33.43
C GLN A 121 -4.46 11.53 -32.30
N ARG A 122 -5.50 12.33 -32.58
CA ARG A 122 -6.12 13.20 -31.56
C ARG A 122 -6.73 12.43 -30.39
N LYS A 123 -7.35 11.27 -30.65
CA LYS A 123 -7.87 10.40 -29.59
C LYS A 123 -6.74 9.73 -28.81
N MET A 124 -5.67 9.34 -29.50
CA MET A 124 -4.47 8.80 -28.86
C MET A 124 -3.84 9.84 -27.93
N ASP A 125 -3.65 11.07 -28.40
CA ASP A 125 -3.11 12.18 -27.61
C ASP A 125 -3.97 12.47 -26.39
N GLU A 126 -5.31 12.46 -26.55
CA GLU A 126 -6.23 12.62 -25.42
C GLU A 126 -6.13 11.46 -24.41
N ARG A 127 -6.00 10.22 -24.88
CA ARG A 127 -5.84 9.05 -24.01
C ARG A 127 -4.54 9.12 -23.22
N ILE A 128 -3.43 9.45 -23.87
CA ILE A 128 -2.12 9.65 -23.24
C ILE A 128 -2.21 10.78 -22.21
N ARG A 129 -2.79 11.92 -22.60
CA ARG A 129 -2.96 13.08 -21.72
C ARG A 129 -3.73 12.72 -20.46
N ARG A 130 -4.86 12.00 -20.60
CA ARG A 130 -5.65 11.55 -19.45
C ARG A 130 -4.88 10.60 -18.55
N VAL A 131 -4.22 9.59 -19.10
CA VAL A 131 -3.44 8.64 -18.29
C VAL A 131 -2.32 9.36 -17.56
N ARG A 132 -1.62 10.29 -18.22
CA ARG A 132 -0.58 11.11 -17.58
C ARG A 132 -1.11 12.02 -16.48
N GLU A 133 -2.26 12.66 -16.69
CA GLU A 133 -2.77 13.69 -15.77
C GLU A 133 -3.66 13.13 -14.65
N GLN A 134 -4.25 11.94 -14.87
CA GLN A 134 -5.30 11.38 -14.03
C GLN A 134 -4.97 9.99 -13.48
N CYS A 135 -3.93 9.30 -13.96
CA CYS A 135 -3.50 8.04 -13.37
C CYS A 135 -2.26 8.23 -12.51
N SER A 136 -2.27 7.63 -11.33
CA SER A 136 -1.11 7.54 -10.45
C SER A 136 -0.89 6.11 -9.94
N PHE A 137 0.36 5.81 -9.58
CA PHE A 137 0.80 4.55 -9.03
C PHE A 137 1.50 4.79 -7.70
N HIS A 138 1.09 4.07 -6.66
CA HIS A 138 1.76 4.11 -5.37
C HIS A 138 2.00 2.71 -4.84
N LEU A 139 3.16 2.60 -4.22
CA LEU A 139 3.55 1.44 -3.44
C LEU A 139 3.13 1.64 -1.98
N LEU A 140 2.79 0.57 -1.28
CA LEU A 140 2.70 0.55 0.18
C LEU A 140 3.88 -0.27 0.71
N SER A 141 4.67 0.30 1.62
CA SER A 141 5.96 -0.29 2.00
C SER A 141 5.99 -0.74 3.48
N PRO A 142 6.47 -1.96 3.75
CA PRO A 142 6.44 -3.10 2.83
C PRO A 142 5.00 -3.54 2.52
N MET A 143 4.04 -3.29 3.42
CA MET A 143 2.63 -3.66 3.26
C MET A 143 1.74 -2.72 4.05
N MET A 144 0.46 -2.60 3.70
CA MET A 144 -0.52 -1.82 4.45
C MET A 144 -0.56 -2.13 5.97
N GLU A 145 -0.27 -3.37 6.38
CA GLU A 145 -0.23 -3.72 7.81
C GLU A 145 0.87 -2.99 8.61
N SER A 146 1.94 -2.49 7.97
CA SER A 146 2.99 -1.74 8.66
C SER A 146 2.40 -0.52 9.37
N TYR A 147 1.48 0.19 8.72
CA TYR A 147 0.84 1.40 9.25
C TYR A 147 0.04 1.17 10.54
N PHE A 148 -0.39 -0.06 10.82
CA PHE A 148 -1.09 -0.36 12.08
C PHE A 148 -0.18 -0.19 13.29
N PHE A 149 1.13 -0.35 13.13
CA PHE A 149 2.10 -0.24 14.22
C PHE A 149 2.33 1.21 14.68
N ALA A 150 1.81 2.20 13.94
CA ALA A 150 1.74 3.58 14.41
C ALA A 150 0.62 3.81 15.45
N SER A 151 -0.31 2.87 15.63
CA SER A 151 -1.48 3.06 16.50
C SER A 151 -1.81 1.81 17.32
N PHE A 152 -1.70 1.96 18.64
CA PHE A 152 -2.16 0.93 19.58
C PHE A 152 -3.62 0.54 19.38
N SER A 153 -4.48 1.49 19.05
CA SER A 153 -5.90 1.20 18.82
C SER A 153 -6.12 0.41 17.53
N ALA A 154 -5.31 0.64 16.49
CA ALA A 154 -5.33 -0.15 15.27
C ALA A 154 -4.87 -1.60 15.55
N LEU A 155 -3.78 -1.78 16.30
CA LEU A 155 -3.30 -3.10 16.72
C LEU A 155 -4.34 -3.85 17.58
N ALA A 156 -4.94 -3.17 18.56
CA ALA A 156 -6.01 -3.75 19.38
C ALA A 156 -7.22 -4.16 18.52
N ALA A 157 -7.60 -3.34 17.54
CA ALA A 157 -8.67 -3.65 16.60
C ALA A 157 -8.33 -4.81 15.63
N ALA A 158 -7.05 -4.99 15.30
CA ALA A 158 -6.55 -6.17 14.58
C ALA A 158 -6.65 -7.45 15.43
N GLY A 159 -6.82 -7.32 16.75
CA GLY A 159 -6.92 -8.44 17.68
C GLY A 159 -5.62 -8.76 18.42
N VAL A 160 -4.65 -7.84 18.42
CA VAL A 160 -3.45 -7.95 19.25
C VAL A 160 -3.85 -7.89 20.72
N GLN A 161 -3.44 -8.90 21.49
CA GLN A 161 -3.68 -8.93 22.92
C GLN A 161 -2.67 -8.03 23.61
N MET A 162 -3.12 -6.87 24.11
CA MET A 162 -2.29 -5.85 24.76
C MET A 162 -1.76 -6.27 26.14
N SER A 163 -2.02 -7.50 26.57
CA SER A 163 -1.52 -8.08 27.82
C SER A 163 -0.15 -8.73 27.62
N PHE A 164 0.89 -7.93 27.36
CA PHE A 164 2.24 -8.36 27.72
C PHE A 164 2.40 -8.14 29.22
N PRO A 165 2.86 -9.12 30.01
CA PRO A 165 3.08 -8.89 31.42
C PRO A 165 4.06 -7.71 31.57
N PRO A 166 3.82 -6.76 32.49
CA PRO A 166 4.86 -5.83 32.86
C PRO A 166 6.04 -6.69 33.29
N SER A 167 7.18 -6.53 32.63
CA SER A 167 8.45 -7.05 33.12
C SER A 167 8.55 -6.61 34.57
N GLU A 168 8.77 -7.54 35.51
CA GLU A 168 8.93 -7.21 36.92
C GLU A 168 9.95 -6.06 37.03
N GLY A 169 9.51 -4.89 37.51
CA GLY A 169 10.35 -3.70 37.66
C GLY A 169 9.97 -2.46 36.84
N LEU A 170 8.94 -2.52 35.98
CA LEU A 170 8.45 -1.33 35.24
C LEU A 170 7.37 -0.57 36.02
N ARG A 171 7.37 0.77 35.89
CA ARG A 171 6.48 1.65 36.65
C ARG A 171 5.05 1.54 36.12
N PRO A 172 4.01 1.83 36.92
CA PRO A 172 2.60 1.76 36.51
C PRO A 172 2.17 2.64 35.31
N PHE A 173 3.08 3.46 34.80
CA PHE A 173 2.87 4.33 33.63
C PHE A 173 3.64 3.90 32.39
N ASP A 174 4.37 2.78 32.43
CA ASP A 174 5.03 2.27 31.25
C ASP A 174 3.98 1.65 30.32
N PRO A 175 3.79 2.19 29.09
CA PRO A 175 2.83 1.65 28.15
C PRO A 175 3.17 0.18 27.85
N PRO A 176 2.15 -0.69 27.61
CA PRO A 176 2.39 -2.09 27.30
C PRO A 176 3.40 -2.19 26.15
N ARG A 177 4.50 -2.91 26.40
CA ARG A 177 5.57 -3.17 25.44
C ARG A 177 5.08 -4.14 24.37
N VAL A 178 4.18 -3.68 23.50
CA VAL A 178 4.15 -4.23 22.15
C VAL A 178 5.46 -3.77 21.52
N PRO A 179 6.24 -4.64 20.85
CA PRO A 179 7.41 -4.18 20.12
C PRO A 179 6.94 -3.14 19.11
N MET A 180 7.23 -1.88 19.44
CA MET A 180 6.92 -0.74 18.61
C MET A 180 8.08 -0.51 17.66
N ILE A 181 7.76 0.22 16.58
CA ILE A 181 8.72 0.76 15.63
C ILE A 181 9.93 1.29 16.40
N CYS A 182 11.11 0.88 15.96
CA CYS A 182 12.40 1.34 16.49
C CYS A 182 12.38 2.87 16.71
N PRO A 183 12.45 3.38 17.94
CA PRO A 183 12.45 4.83 18.17
C PRO A 183 13.63 5.55 17.50
N GLN A 184 14.71 4.82 17.19
CA GLN A 184 15.88 5.31 16.49
C GLN A 184 15.70 5.32 14.95
N HIS A 185 14.67 4.63 14.43
CA HIS A 185 14.30 4.60 13.02
C HIS A 185 12.79 4.90 12.89
N PRO A 186 12.38 6.19 12.86
CA PRO A 186 10.97 6.59 12.77
C PRO A 186 10.34 6.30 11.40
N ASP A 187 11.06 5.61 10.51
CA ASP A 187 10.58 5.16 9.22
C ASP A 187 9.77 3.88 9.37
N LEU A 188 8.45 4.04 9.40
CA LEU A 188 7.51 2.93 9.51
C LEU A 188 7.48 2.07 8.25
N GLU A 189 7.83 2.65 7.11
CA GLU A 189 7.82 2.00 5.81
C GLU A 189 9.08 1.17 5.56
N SER A 190 10.11 1.35 6.38
CA SER A 190 11.24 0.41 6.51
C SER A 190 10.90 -0.84 7.34
N PHE A 191 9.80 -0.78 8.10
CA PHE A 191 9.31 -1.80 9.03
C PHE A 191 10.41 -2.55 9.81
N GLN A 192 10.98 -1.87 10.80
CA GLN A 192 11.97 -2.45 11.71
C GLN A 192 11.39 -2.61 13.12
N VAL A 193 11.28 -3.86 13.55
CA VAL A 193 10.85 -4.21 14.91
C VAL A 193 12.08 -4.48 15.77
N ILE A 194 12.27 -3.72 16.85
CA ILE A 194 13.27 -4.08 17.86
C ILE A 194 12.70 -5.21 18.74
N PRO A 195 13.36 -6.37 18.88
CA PRO A 195 13.03 -7.32 19.92
C PRO A 195 13.26 -6.64 21.27
N SER A 196 12.20 -6.36 22.03
CA SER A 196 12.36 -5.69 23.31
C SER A 196 13.15 -6.57 24.28
N GLU A 197 14.25 -6.05 24.83
CA GLU A 197 15.11 -6.76 25.80
C GLU A 197 14.26 -7.40 26.90
N GLY A 198 14.40 -8.71 27.09
CA GLY A 198 13.68 -9.48 28.11
C GLY A 198 12.25 -9.89 27.76
N THR A 199 11.78 -9.60 26.54
CA THR A 199 10.43 -9.98 26.07
C THR A 199 10.56 -10.98 24.94
N VAL A 200 10.37 -12.24 25.33
CA VAL A 200 10.32 -13.43 24.47
C VAL A 200 11.72 -13.81 23.96
N GLU A 201 12.28 -14.89 24.49
CA GLU A 201 13.27 -15.71 23.76
C GLU A 201 12.83 -15.70 22.30
N GLN A 202 13.64 -15.20 21.35
CA GLN A 202 13.33 -15.32 19.92
C GLN A 202 12.77 -16.73 19.71
N PRO A 203 11.46 -16.91 19.53
CA PRO A 203 10.93 -18.18 19.93
C PRO A 203 11.44 -19.14 18.87
N ALA A 204 11.89 -20.32 19.26
CA ALA A 204 12.09 -21.43 18.33
C ALA A 204 10.87 -21.61 17.38
N TYR A 205 9.72 -21.07 17.78
CA TYR A 205 8.85 -20.13 17.04
C TYR A 205 9.18 -19.74 15.60
N ALA A 206 9.79 -18.55 15.50
CA ALA A 206 10.20 -17.88 14.29
C ALA A 206 11.04 -18.85 13.44
N GLU A 207 12.06 -19.47 14.03
CA GLU A 207 12.89 -20.53 13.42
C GLU A 207 12.07 -21.67 12.78
N ARG A 208 10.98 -22.14 13.42
CA ARG A 208 10.12 -23.21 12.88
C ARG A 208 9.17 -22.76 11.76
N MET A 209 8.67 -21.53 11.81
CA MET A 209 7.92 -20.94 10.68
C MET A 209 8.85 -20.73 9.49
N PHE A 210 10.06 -20.23 9.74
CA PHE A 210 11.09 -20.06 8.74
C PHE A 210 11.45 -21.38 8.09
N ALA A 211 11.71 -22.44 8.87
CA ALA A 211 12.09 -23.74 8.33
C ALA A 211 11.01 -24.34 7.38
N GLN A 212 9.73 -24.05 7.61
CA GLN A 212 8.64 -24.53 6.75
C GLN A 212 8.43 -23.68 5.49
N ASP A 213 8.67 -22.37 5.54
CA ASP A 213 8.61 -21.49 4.37
C ASP A 213 9.90 -21.54 3.53
N LEU A 214 11.08 -21.67 4.16
CA LEU A 214 12.37 -22.00 3.54
C LEU A 214 12.31 -23.32 2.76
N ALA A 215 11.64 -24.34 3.30
CA ALA A 215 11.47 -25.61 2.60
C ALA A 215 10.54 -25.51 1.38
N ARG A 216 9.82 -24.39 1.20
CA ARG A 216 8.86 -24.15 0.10
C ARG A 216 9.36 -23.17 -0.94
N ARG A 217 10.39 -22.38 -0.65
CA ARG A 217 10.94 -21.36 -1.55
C ARG A 217 12.45 -21.54 -1.64
N ASP A 218 12.98 -21.64 -2.86
CA ASP A 218 14.44 -21.62 -3.15
C ASP A 218 15.10 -20.26 -2.85
N SER A 219 14.39 -19.32 -2.22
CA SER A 219 14.88 -17.98 -1.88
C SER A 219 15.31 -17.87 -0.40
N GLN A 220 16.21 -16.92 -0.14
CA GLN A 220 16.84 -16.71 1.16
C GLN A 220 15.83 -16.53 2.32
N PRO A 221 16.21 -16.88 3.56
CA PRO A 221 15.36 -16.69 4.73
C PRO A 221 15.06 -15.21 4.97
N PHE A 222 13.82 -14.78 4.76
CA PHE A 222 13.33 -13.51 5.30
C PHE A 222 13.08 -13.67 6.81
N SER A 223 13.65 -12.79 7.64
CA SER A 223 13.27 -12.73 9.06
C SER A 223 11.84 -12.16 9.17
N LEU A 224 11.00 -12.81 9.99
CA LEU A 224 9.61 -12.44 10.32
C LEU A 224 9.55 -11.03 10.90
N GLU A 225 10.65 -10.56 11.49
CA GLU A 225 10.83 -9.20 11.99
C GLU A 225 10.62 -8.15 10.89
N PHE A 226 10.75 -8.53 9.61
CA PHE A 226 10.55 -7.66 8.46
C PHE A 226 9.19 -7.83 7.76
N HIS A 227 8.37 -8.85 8.10
CA HIS A 227 7.09 -9.08 7.42
C HIS A 227 5.90 -8.64 8.29
N PRO A 228 5.28 -7.47 8.04
CA PRO A 228 4.29 -6.89 8.97
C PRO A 228 3.09 -7.79 9.21
N LYS A 229 2.54 -8.38 8.15
CA LYS A 229 1.40 -9.30 8.23
C LYS A 229 1.69 -10.54 9.07
N LYS A 230 2.85 -11.17 8.87
CA LYS A 230 3.22 -12.37 9.64
C LYS A 230 3.52 -12.02 11.10
N TYR A 231 4.13 -10.86 11.33
CA TYR A 231 4.36 -10.35 12.65
C TYR A 231 3.03 -10.05 13.38
N LEU A 232 2.08 -9.42 12.69
CA LEU A 232 0.74 -9.17 13.20
C LEU A 232 -0.04 -10.46 13.48
N GLU A 233 0.08 -11.47 12.61
CA GLU A 233 -0.49 -12.81 12.84
C GLU A 233 0.04 -13.44 14.14
N TYR A 234 1.36 -13.31 14.38
CA TYR A 234 2.00 -13.76 15.61
C TYR A 234 1.46 -13.02 16.83
N LEU A 235 1.42 -11.67 16.79
CA LEU A 235 0.91 -10.85 17.90
C LEU A 235 -0.57 -11.13 18.24
N CYS A 236 -1.40 -11.45 17.25
CA CYS A 236 -2.80 -11.81 17.47
C CYS A 236 -2.99 -13.20 18.13
N ASN A 237 -1.99 -14.07 18.06
CA ASN A 237 -2.08 -15.44 18.58
C ASN A 237 -0.72 -16.05 18.93
N PRO A 238 -0.02 -15.51 19.94
CA PRO A 238 1.30 -15.99 20.31
C PRO A 238 1.28 -17.46 20.75
N GLN A 239 0.17 -17.94 21.31
CA GLN A 239 -0.01 -19.30 21.83
C GLN A 239 -0.57 -20.32 20.79
N LYS A 240 -0.76 -19.93 19.53
CA LYS A 240 -1.32 -20.79 18.46
C LYS A 240 -2.67 -21.47 18.78
N LYS A 241 -3.54 -20.84 19.56
CA LYS A 241 -4.89 -21.38 19.78
C LYS A 241 -5.64 -21.38 18.45
N ARG A 242 -6.17 -22.53 18.01
CA ARG A 242 -6.82 -22.74 16.69
C ARG A 242 -7.92 -21.72 16.32
N LYS A 243 -8.45 -20.95 17.29
CA LYS A 243 -9.63 -20.10 17.15
C LYS A 243 -9.34 -18.61 16.88
N SER A 244 -8.11 -18.11 17.04
CA SER A 244 -7.78 -16.68 16.82
C SER A 244 -6.66 -16.57 15.79
N LYS A 245 -6.97 -16.29 14.52
CA LYS A 245 -5.94 -15.90 13.54
C LYS A 245 -6.30 -14.53 13.04
N TYR A 246 -5.30 -13.66 12.84
CA TYR A 246 -5.50 -12.42 12.10
C TYR A 246 -6.13 -12.76 10.75
N LYS A 247 -7.18 -12.01 10.40
CA LYS A 247 -7.88 -12.14 9.13
C LYS A 247 -7.91 -10.76 8.50
N GLU A 248 -7.05 -10.54 7.53
CA GLU A 248 -6.90 -9.29 6.78
C GLU A 248 -8.26 -8.63 6.43
N THR A 249 -9.16 -9.39 5.81
CA THR A 249 -10.48 -8.89 5.38
C THR A 249 -11.49 -8.54 6.48
N LYS A 250 -11.18 -8.82 7.75
CA LYS A 250 -12.04 -8.51 8.90
C LYS A 250 -11.30 -7.73 9.97
N ALA A 251 -10.22 -8.30 10.50
CA ALA A 251 -9.36 -7.69 11.49
C ALA A 251 -8.56 -6.53 10.91
N GLY A 252 -7.96 -6.71 9.73
CA GLY A 252 -7.23 -5.64 9.03
C GLY A 252 -8.14 -4.46 8.69
N VAL A 253 -9.32 -4.72 8.13
CA VAL A 253 -10.29 -3.65 7.80
C VAL A 253 -10.72 -2.86 9.04
N LYS A 254 -10.89 -3.55 10.19
CA LYS A 254 -11.16 -2.88 11.46
C LYS A 254 -9.97 -2.04 11.91
N ALA A 255 -8.76 -2.59 11.86
CA ALA A 255 -7.54 -1.87 12.22
C ALA A 255 -7.35 -0.61 11.37
N LEU A 256 -7.56 -0.73 10.04
CA LEU A 256 -7.53 0.40 9.11
C LEU A 256 -8.56 1.47 9.47
N ARG A 257 -9.81 1.08 9.78
CA ARG A 257 -10.84 2.04 10.26
C ARG A 257 -10.47 2.72 11.58
N HIS A 258 -9.79 2.02 12.47
CA HIS A 258 -9.33 2.58 13.75
C HIS A 258 -8.14 3.53 13.58
N LEU A 259 -7.24 3.23 12.64
CA LEU A 259 -6.20 4.15 12.21
C LEU A 259 -6.85 5.48 11.75
N THR A 260 -7.97 5.38 11.04
CA THR A 260 -8.56 6.53 10.36
C THR A 260 -9.49 7.39 11.19
N GLN A 261 -10.27 6.80 12.10
CA GLN A 261 -11.29 7.54 12.87
C GLN A 261 -10.70 8.46 13.95
N ASN A 262 -9.52 8.14 14.50
CA ASN A 262 -8.96 8.87 15.65
C ASN A 262 -7.48 9.22 15.51
N ASN A 263 -6.75 8.64 14.55
CA ASN A 263 -5.28 8.65 14.59
C ASN A 263 -4.60 9.04 13.29
N TRP A 264 -5.29 9.50 12.24
CA TRP A 264 -4.60 10.02 11.05
C TRP A 264 -3.67 11.17 11.40
N GLN A 265 -4.12 12.12 12.23
CA GLN A 265 -3.27 13.22 12.70
C GLN A 265 -2.11 12.72 13.55
N GLN A 266 -2.28 11.61 14.30
CA GLN A 266 -1.20 11.01 15.05
C GLN A 266 -0.20 10.33 14.11
N LEU A 267 -0.66 9.55 13.12
CA LEU A 267 0.19 8.90 12.13
C LEU A 267 0.99 9.93 11.32
N LEU A 268 0.31 10.95 10.79
CA LEU A 268 0.92 11.97 9.92
C LEU A 268 1.67 13.06 10.72
N GLY A 269 1.38 13.23 12.00
CA GLY A 269 1.96 14.25 12.88
C GLY A 269 2.95 13.73 13.93
N ALA A 270 3.18 12.41 14.02
CA ALA A 270 4.11 11.81 14.98
C ALA A 270 5.59 11.93 14.59
N GLY A 271 5.93 12.71 13.56
CA GLY A 271 7.29 12.75 13.01
C GLY A 271 7.75 11.42 12.44
N LEU A 272 6.81 10.56 12.05
CA LEU A 272 7.08 9.31 11.36
C LEU A 272 7.39 9.61 9.89
N SER A 273 8.38 8.92 9.36
CA SER A 273 8.67 8.92 7.92
C SER A 273 7.75 7.90 7.26
N LEU A 274 6.85 8.41 6.39
CA LEU A 274 5.87 7.65 5.60
C LEU A 274 5.99 8.06 4.12
N PRO A 275 7.17 7.96 3.50
CA PRO A 275 7.43 8.54 2.19
C PRO A 275 6.49 8.06 1.07
N TYR A 276 6.12 6.78 1.04
CA TYR A 276 5.24 6.18 0.04
C TYR A 276 3.76 6.54 0.26
N LEU A 277 3.25 6.40 1.50
CA LEU A 277 1.89 6.82 1.83
C LEU A 277 1.72 8.34 1.65
N GLY A 278 2.73 9.10 2.08
CA GLY A 278 2.79 10.55 1.92
C GLY A 278 2.62 10.98 0.46
N ALA A 279 3.32 10.31 -0.46
CA ALA A 279 3.19 10.60 -1.88
C ALA A 279 1.79 10.34 -2.44
N MET A 280 1.14 9.26 -2.01
CA MET A 280 -0.26 9.00 -2.37
C MET A 280 -1.20 10.09 -1.87
N LEU A 281 -0.98 10.56 -0.64
CA LEU A 281 -1.77 11.63 -0.05
C LEU A 281 -1.54 12.97 -0.77
N GLU A 282 -0.31 13.28 -1.16
CA GLU A 282 0.00 14.46 -1.99
C GLU A 282 -0.75 14.42 -3.32
N ASP A 283 -0.75 13.29 -4.00
CA ASP A 283 -1.39 13.16 -5.31
C ASP A 283 -2.92 13.30 -5.27
N ILE A 284 -3.53 12.75 -4.22
CA ILE A 284 -4.96 12.95 -3.97
C ILE A 284 -5.22 14.43 -3.65
N ALA A 285 -4.41 15.06 -2.81
CA ALA A 285 -4.57 16.47 -2.45
C ALA A 285 -4.45 17.38 -3.67
N ASP A 286 -3.46 17.13 -4.52
CA ASP A 286 -3.23 17.76 -5.81
C ASP A 286 -4.44 17.63 -6.75
N CYS A 287 -4.98 16.42 -6.91
CA CYS A 287 -6.19 16.19 -7.70
C CYS A 287 -7.40 16.99 -7.17
N MET A 288 -7.47 17.09 -5.85
CA MET A 288 -8.54 17.79 -5.14
C MET A 288 -8.34 19.32 -5.09
N GLY A 289 -7.14 19.81 -5.42
CA GLY A 289 -6.78 21.23 -5.29
C GLY A 289 -6.76 21.71 -3.83
N VAL A 290 -6.34 20.85 -2.91
CA VAL A 290 -6.22 21.14 -1.47
C VAL A 290 -4.79 20.91 -0.99
N GLN A 291 -4.47 21.40 0.20
CA GLN A 291 -3.16 21.11 0.82
C GLN A 291 -3.10 19.64 1.26
N SER A 292 -1.97 18.97 1.00
CA SER A 292 -1.73 17.62 1.49
C SER A 292 -1.78 17.56 3.02
N PRO A 293 -2.41 16.54 3.62
CA PRO A 293 -2.39 16.34 5.07
C PRO A 293 -1.04 15.82 5.59
N TYR A 294 -0.12 15.47 4.70
CA TYR A 294 1.24 15.05 5.02
C TYR A 294 2.24 16.16 4.62
N HIS A 295 3.20 16.45 5.50
CA HIS A 295 4.11 17.60 5.33
C HIS A 295 5.59 17.22 5.35
N GLU A 296 5.88 15.93 5.50
CA GLU A 296 7.25 15.40 5.53
C GLU A 296 7.69 14.99 4.11
N LYS A 297 8.94 14.54 4.00
CA LYS A 297 9.50 14.08 2.72
C LYS A 297 8.73 12.87 2.18
N VAL A 298 8.37 12.93 0.90
CA VAL A 298 7.77 11.82 0.14
C VAL A 298 8.81 11.01 -0.62
N ALA A 299 8.49 9.78 -1.01
CA ALA A 299 9.41 8.91 -1.74
C ALA A 299 9.77 9.53 -3.10
N PRO A 300 11.06 9.53 -3.51
CA PRO A 300 11.50 10.15 -4.75
C PRO A 300 10.97 9.45 -6.00
N LEU A 301 10.69 8.14 -5.91
CA LEU A 301 9.99 7.34 -6.94
C LEU A 301 8.50 7.73 -7.08
N THR A 302 8.05 8.75 -6.36
CA THR A 302 6.68 9.26 -6.41
C THR A 302 6.67 10.80 -6.24
N GLY A 303 7.83 11.43 -6.39
CA GLY A 303 8.03 12.86 -6.14
C GLY A 303 7.61 13.72 -7.33
N VAL A 304 6.86 14.76 -7.04
CA VAL A 304 6.26 15.74 -7.96
C VAL A 304 7.12 16.08 -9.18
N TYR A 305 6.52 15.88 -10.35
CA TYR A 305 6.78 16.52 -11.65
C TYR A 305 7.82 17.67 -11.64
N ASP A 306 9.04 17.43 -12.16
CA ASP A 306 10.09 18.46 -12.31
C ASP A 306 10.16 19.09 -13.73
N GLY A 307 9.13 18.87 -14.55
CA GLY A 307 9.08 19.33 -15.95
C GLY A 307 10.00 18.67 -17.00
N ASP A 308 11.04 17.89 -16.67
CA ASP A 308 12.17 17.64 -17.59
C ASP A 308 12.38 16.19 -18.15
N THR A 309 11.54 15.21 -17.79
CA THR A 309 11.64 13.84 -18.32
C THR A 309 10.65 13.58 -19.46
N ARG A 310 11.15 13.10 -20.62
CA ARG A 310 10.40 13.03 -21.89
C ARG A 310 9.35 11.91 -22.00
N ASP A 311 9.31 10.96 -21.07
CA ASP A 311 8.40 9.80 -21.13
C ASP A 311 7.52 9.72 -19.87
N ARG A 312 6.63 10.70 -19.71
CA ARG A 312 5.73 10.82 -18.55
C ARG A 312 4.37 10.22 -18.87
N ILE A 313 4.29 8.89 -18.75
CA ILE A 313 3.04 8.17 -19.01
C ILE A 313 2.11 8.21 -17.80
N LEU A 314 2.63 8.27 -16.57
CA LEU A 314 1.85 8.39 -15.32
C LEU A 314 2.33 9.59 -14.49
N ARG A 315 1.45 10.10 -13.62
CA ARG A 315 1.69 11.32 -12.82
C ARG A 315 2.82 11.12 -11.80
N ASN A 316 2.95 9.93 -11.22
CA ASN A 316 4.01 9.54 -10.28
C ASN A 316 4.33 8.04 -10.45
N ILE A 317 5.54 7.77 -10.94
CA ILE A 317 6.22 6.48 -11.17
C ILE A 317 7.68 6.72 -10.78
#